data_AF-G9A7U2-F1
#
_entry.id   AF-G9A7U2-F1
#
_cell.length_a   1.000
_cell.length_b   1.000
_cell.length_c   1.000
_cell.angle_alpha   90.00
_cell.angle_beta   90.00
_cell.angle_gamma   90.00
#
_symmetry.space_group_name_H-M   'P 1'
#
loop_
_entity.id
_entity.type
_entity.pdbx_description
1 polymer ?
#
loop_
_entity_poly.entity_id
_entity_poly.type
_entity_poly.pdbx_seq_one_letter_code
_entity_poly.pdbx_strand_id
1 'polypeptide(L)'
;MTHDSANPPSGGSKTIVGSHEPASFDKLDFREPHEAKLPDEEQDGLDRETIEDVHEPDDPAGEGDEPILADEEEANDEVENTIVTLEGGEEVSFEELKLGYMRDRDYRHKTQDLANRERMLESMSSRVAVAANAVAELISAQIPPNPSEELRLHDPETYQRQWALHQAGLAQLARVMALGEGPAAVAAELQTAASEKRLEAENAKLLEAFPQTGQDEGRQAFFADAFEAARELGFSDEEIREVVDHRLFKLAHYARLGLLAERTRAKALQKVAVAPAAAPRMKAKNQAQRQQRESREAMRRLVRSGSIRDAMAVDFE
;
A
#
# COMPACT_ATOMS: atom_id res chain seq x y z
N MET A 1 -19.64 -45.27 21.09
CA MET A 1 -21.07 -44.90 20.97
C MET A 1 -21.28 -43.81 22.00
N THR A 2 -21.45 -42.52 21.70
CA THR A 2 -21.99 -41.80 20.53
C THR A 2 -21.39 -40.38 20.54
N HIS A 3 -20.94 -39.91 19.38
CA HIS A 3 -20.69 -38.49 19.11
C HIS A 3 -22.03 -37.83 18.77
N ASP A 4 -22.26 -36.59 19.21
CA ASP A 4 -23.33 -35.76 18.68
C ASP A 4 -22.77 -34.40 18.28
N SER A 5 -22.64 -34.24 16.96
CA SER A 5 -22.22 -33.03 16.27
C SER A 5 -23.48 -32.36 15.75
N ALA A 6 -23.85 -31.21 16.30
CA ALA A 6 -24.95 -30.41 15.79
C ALA A 6 -24.40 -29.29 14.87
N ASN A 7 -24.36 -29.59 13.57
CA ASN A 7 -24.28 -28.60 12.49
C ASN A 7 -25.66 -28.55 11.81
N PRO A 8 -26.34 -27.40 11.70
CA PRO A 8 -27.48 -27.29 10.81
C PRO A 8 -27.07 -26.97 9.35
N PRO A 9 -27.85 -27.41 8.34
CA PRO A 9 -27.38 -27.58 6.97
C PRO A 9 -27.99 -26.59 5.95
N SER A 10 -27.31 -26.46 4.81
CA SER A 10 -27.80 -26.01 3.49
C SER A 10 -28.15 -24.51 3.35
N GLY A 11 -27.92 -23.84 2.23
CA GLY A 11 -27.41 -24.28 0.94
C GLY A 11 -27.33 -23.08 -0.01
N GLY A 12 -26.44 -23.14 -0.99
CA GLY A 12 -26.28 -22.09 -2.00
C GLY A 12 -25.02 -22.26 -2.85
N SER A 13 -24.72 -23.47 -3.31
CA SER A 13 -23.69 -23.70 -4.32
C SER A 13 -24.11 -23.09 -5.65
N LYS A 14 -23.60 -21.90 -5.99
CA LYS A 14 -23.51 -21.48 -7.39
C LYS A 14 -22.19 -22.01 -7.95
N THR A 15 -22.30 -23.07 -8.72
CA THR A 15 -21.29 -23.52 -9.67
C THR A 15 -21.04 -22.40 -10.67
N ILE A 16 -19.87 -21.75 -10.62
CA ILE A 16 -19.35 -21.00 -11.75
C ILE A 16 -18.39 -21.93 -12.49
N VAL A 17 -18.82 -22.23 -13.71
CA VAL A 17 -18.15 -23.02 -14.73
C VAL A 17 -16.74 -22.48 -14.93
N GLY A 18 -15.76 -23.39 -14.91
CA GLY A 18 -14.36 -23.06 -15.10
C GLY A 18 -14.11 -22.50 -16.50
N SER A 19 -13.57 -21.29 -16.52
CA SER A 19 -12.72 -20.84 -17.62
C SER A 19 -11.28 -21.18 -17.22
N HIS A 20 -10.76 -22.26 -17.77
CA HIS A 20 -9.32 -22.52 -17.79
C HIS A 20 -8.68 -21.53 -18.77
N GLU A 21 -8.38 -20.33 -18.27
CA GLU A 21 -7.35 -19.47 -18.86
C GLU A 21 -6.22 -19.36 -17.82
N PRO A 22 -4.95 -19.55 -18.21
CA PRO A 22 -3.83 -19.35 -17.30
C PRO A 22 -3.85 -17.90 -16.79
N ALA A 23 -3.50 -17.73 -15.51
CA ALA A 23 -3.45 -16.44 -14.81
C ALA A 23 -2.77 -15.36 -15.68
N SER A 24 -3.57 -14.47 -16.26
CA SER A 24 -3.05 -13.25 -16.88
C SER A 24 -2.71 -12.28 -15.74
N PHE A 25 -1.42 -11.98 -15.61
CA PHE A 25 -0.86 -10.99 -14.72
C PHE A 25 -1.18 -9.55 -15.17
N ASP A 26 -1.84 -9.37 -16.33
CA ASP A 26 -2.16 -8.05 -16.90
C ASP A 26 -3.23 -7.29 -16.11
N LYS A 27 -4.01 -7.97 -15.25
CA LYS A 27 -5.00 -7.31 -14.39
C LYS A 27 -4.40 -6.71 -13.11
N LEU A 28 -3.09 -6.85 -12.92
CA LEU A 28 -2.29 -6.18 -11.89
C LEU A 28 -1.32 -5.18 -12.53
N ASP A 29 -1.62 -4.70 -13.73
CA ASP A 29 -0.84 -3.65 -14.36
C ASP A 29 -1.19 -2.30 -13.71
N PHE A 30 -0.39 -1.92 -12.71
CA PHE A 30 -0.46 -0.67 -11.97
C PHE A 30 0.27 0.49 -12.70
N ARG A 31 0.57 0.35 -13.99
CA ARG A 31 0.95 1.42 -14.91
C ARG A 31 -0.26 1.62 -15.83
N GLU A 32 -0.90 2.78 -15.87
CA GLU A 32 -0.52 3.88 -16.75
C GLU A 32 -1.25 5.18 -16.35
N PRO A 33 -0.56 6.34 -16.30
CA PRO A 33 -1.06 7.56 -16.87
C PRO A 33 -0.54 7.65 -18.32
N HIS A 34 -1.46 7.98 -19.21
CA HIS A 34 -1.30 8.10 -20.66
C HIS A 34 -0.11 9.01 -21.02
N GLU A 35 0.61 8.65 -22.09
CA GLU A 35 1.67 9.43 -22.74
C GLU A 35 1.33 10.94 -22.84
N ALA A 36 1.92 11.74 -21.96
CA ALA A 36 2.02 13.17 -22.18
C ALA A 36 3.20 13.42 -23.14
N LYS A 37 2.87 13.58 -24.42
CA LYS A 37 3.77 14.24 -25.38
C LYS A 37 4.16 15.60 -24.81
N LEU A 38 5.46 15.80 -24.63
CA LEU A 38 6.07 17.11 -24.42
C LEU A 38 5.67 18.02 -25.59
N PRO A 39 5.12 19.23 -25.36
CA PRO A 39 5.10 20.27 -26.36
C PRO A 39 6.46 20.98 -26.38
N ASP A 40 6.97 21.14 -27.59
CA ASP A 40 8.18 21.87 -27.94
C ASP A 40 8.18 23.32 -27.44
N GLU A 41 9.39 23.82 -27.21
CA GLU A 41 9.72 25.21 -26.98
C GLU A 41 9.37 26.07 -28.21
N GLU A 42 8.42 26.99 -28.08
CA GLU A 42 8.36 28.19 -28.92
C GLU A 42 8.09 29.43 -28.05
N GLN A 43 9.06 30.34 -28.07
CA GLN A 43 8.95 31.72 -27.61
C GLN A 43 7.91 32.45 -28.46
N ASP A 44 7.00 33.19 -27.83
CA ASP A 44 6.60 34.49 -28.38
C ASP A 44 5.89 35.40 -27.36
N GLY A 45 6.19 36.70 -27.50
CA GLY A 45 5.20 37.78 -27.37
C GLY A 45 4.73 38.21 -25.99
N LEU A 46 5.30 39.30 -25.49
CA LEU A 46 4.63 40.27 -24.61
C LEU A 46 3.20 40.58 -25.11
N ASP A 47 2.23 40.66 -24.20
CA ASP A 47 1.29 41.79 -24.18
C ASP A 47 0.63 41.94 -22.80
N ARG A 48 0.74 43.16 -22.31
CA ARG A 48 0.25 43.70 -21.05
C ARG A 48 -1.01 44.48 -21.39
N GLU A 49 -2.18 44.07 -20.88
CA GLU A 49 -3.25 45.01 -20.52
C GLU A 49 -4.44 44.32 -19.81
N THR A 50 -4.81 44.94 -18.68
CA THR A 50 -6.18 45.09 -18.15
C THR A 50 -6.89 43.85 -17.60
N ILE A 51 -6.84 43.66 -16.27
CA ILE A 51 -8.01 43.20 -15.53
C ILE A 51 -8.25 44.17 -14.36
N GLU A 52 -9.38 44.82 -14.50
CA GLU A 52 -10.01 45.82 -13.66
C GLU A 52 -10.57 45.16 -12.38
N ASP A 53 -10.33 45.86 -11.28
CA ASP A 53 -11.01 45.85 -9.99
C ASP A 53 -12.27 44.97 -9.84
N VAL A 54 -12.21 43.97 -8.95
CA VAL A 54 -13.39 43.45 -8.24
C VAL A 54 -13.07 43.50 -6.75
N HIS A 55 -13.47 44.62 -6.17
CA HIS A 55 -13.58 44.86 -4.74
C HIS A 55 -14.77 44.05 -4.19
N GLU A 56 -14.54 43.18 -3.22
CA GLU A 56 -15.60 42.64 -2.33
C GLU A 56 -15.20 42.82 -0.87
N PRO A 57 -16.20 42.96 0.03
CA PRO A 57 -16.20 43.96 1.09
C PRO A 57 -15.64 43.48 2.43
N ASP A 58 -15.33 44.47 3.26
CA ASP A 58 -15.03 44.42 4.68
C ASP A 58 -15.94 43.48 5.49
N ASP A 59 -15.33 42.65 6.32
CA ASP A 59 -15.94 42.14 7.57
C ASP A 59 -15.10 42.66 8.75
N PRO A 60 -15.70 43.34 9.74
CA PRO A 60 -14.96 44.15 10.71
C PRO A 60 -14.66 43.33 11.97
N ALA A 61 -13.38 43.03 12.21
CA ALA A 61 -12.95 42.55 13.51
C ALA A 61 -11.49 42.92 13.79
N GLY A 62 -11.31 43.81 14.77
CA GLY A 62 -10.04 43.98 15.47
C GLY A 62 -9.60 45.43 15.59
N GLU A 63 -10.16 46.16 16.55
CA GLU A 63 -9.42 47.23 17.22
C GLU A 63 -8.13 46.62 17.78
N GLY A 64 -7.02 46.90 17.11
CA GLY A 64 -5.67 46.66 17.59
C GLY A 64 -4.87 47.91 17.25
N ASP A 65 -4.59 48.71 18.28
CA ASP A 65 -3.68 49.87 18.26
C ASP A 65 -2.55 49.71 17.23
N GLU A 66 -2.51 50.60 16.24
CA GLU A 66 -1.30 50.85 15.47
C GLU A 66 -0.23 51.41 16.43
N PRO A 67 0.93 50.75 16.61
CA PRO A 67 2.08 51.48 17.10
C PRO A 67 2.59 52.32 15.93
N ILE A 68 2.50 53.64 16.08
CA ILE A 68 3.26 54.60 15.27
C ILE A 68 4.74 54.32 15.54
N LEU A 69 5.39 53.51 14.70
CA LEU A 69 6.84 53.37 14.68
C LEU A 69 7.41 54.40 13.69
N ALA A 70 7.63 55.60 14.21
CA ALA A 70 8.62 56.51 13.65
C ALA A 70 10.01 56.04 14.14
N ASP A 71 10.96 55.92 13.21
CA ASP A 71 12.40 55.69 13.42
C ASP A 71 12.87 54.24 13.72
N GLU A 72 12.45 53.23 12.93
CA GLU A 72 13.07 51.88 12.93
C GLU A 72 13.49 51.35 11.54
N GLU A 73 13.49 52.17 10.48
CA GLU A 73 13.87 51.69 9.13
C GLU A 73 15.39 51.50 8.97
N GLU A 74 16.25 52.35 9.54
CA GLU A 74 17.71 52.24 9.33
C GLU A 74 18.39 51.10 10.12
N ALA A 75 17.75 50.57 11.17
CA ALA A 75 18.32 49.50 12.00
C ALA A 75 17.86 48.09 11.57
N ASN A 76 16.76 47.98 10.81
CA ASN A 76 16.22 46.69 10.36
C ASN A 76 16.92 46.19 9.09
N ASP A 77 17.37 47.11 8.22
CA ASP A 77 18.11 46.81 6.99
C ASP A 77 19.44 46.07 7.25
N GLU A 78 20.15 46.36 8.36
CA GLU A 78 21.40 45.66 8.70
C GLU A 78 21.16 44.21 9.15
N VAL A 79 20.02 43.92 9.77
CA VAL A 79 19.68 42.57 10.24
C VAL A 79 19.14 41.72 9.09
N GLU A 80 18.36 42.31 8.18
CA GLU A 80 17.78 41.63 7.02
C GLU A 80 18.83 41.22 5.99
N ASN A 81 19.92 41.99 5.86
CA ASN A 81 21.10 41.66 5.03
C ASN A 81 22.11 40.74 5.70
N THR A 82 21.86 40.26 6.92
CA THR A 82 22.77 39.33 7.61
C THR A 82 22.74 37.96 6.92
N ILE A 83 23.90 37.51 6.44
CA ILE A 83 24.06 36.21 5.79
C ILE A 83 24.17 35.13 6.86
N VAL A 84 23.27 34.15 6.81
CA VAL A 84 23.24 32.99 7.68
C VAL A 84 23.72 31.77 6.89
N THR A 85 24.68 31.03 7.46
CA THR A 85 25.14 29.74 6.91
C THR A 85 24.30 28.59 7.45
N LEU A 86 23.65 27.85 6.56
CA LEU A 86 22.88 26.66 6.88
C LEU A 86 23.79 25.43 7.08
N GLU A 87 23.31 24.37 7.76
CA GLU A 87 24.08 23.13 8.02
C GLU A 87 24.56 22.43 6.73
N GLY A 88 23.94 22.73 5.59
CA GLY A 88 24.34 22.26 4.25
C GLY A 88 25.46 23.07 3.57
N GLY A 89 25.97 24.13 4.20
CA GLY A 89 26.98 25.02 3.64
C GLY A 89 26.45 26.09 2.68
N GLU A 90 25.13 26.28 2.63
CA GLU A 90 24.48 27.31 1.81
C GLU A 90 24.35 28.63 2.61
N GLU A 91 24.73 29.74 1.99
CA GLU A 91 24.69 31.09 2.55
C GLU A 91 23.43 31.81 2.07
N VAL A 92 22.51 32.10 2.99
CA VAL A 92 21.20 32.71 2.69
C VAL A 92 21.02 33.97 3.55
N SER A 93 20.45 35.05 3.01
CA SER A 93 20.14 36.23 3.82
C SER A 93 19.05 35.92 4.85
N PHE A 94 19.06 36.63 5.97
CA PHE A 94 18.04 36.50 7.00
C PHE A 94 16.63 36.80 6.45
N GLU A 95 16.52 37.76 5.53
CA GLU A 95 15.27 38.06 4.81
C GLU A 95 14.75 36.86 4.00
N GLU A 96 15.60 36.22 3.19
CA GLU A 96 15.20 35.06 2.38
C GLU A 96 14.84 33.84 3.25
N LEU A 97 15.50 33.67 4.41
CA LEU A 97 15.10 32.65 5.38
C LEU A 97 13.72 32.91 5.99
N LYS A 98 13.43 34.17 6.34
CA LYS A 98 12.13 34.58 6.88
C LYS A 98 11.03 34.40 5.83
N LEU A 99 11.28 34.84 4.60
CA LEU A 99 10.37 34.66 3.46
C LEU A 99 10.16 33.18 3.13
N GLY A 100 11.24 32.38 3.14
CA GLY A 100 11.18 30.92 2.96
C GLY A 100 10.29 30.27 4.00
N TYR A 101 10.47 30.60 5.28
CA TYR A 101 9.63 30.10 6.37
C TYR A 101 8.16 30.52 6.23
N MET A 102 7.90 31.78 5.85
CA MET A 102 6.53 32.28 5.63
C MET A 102 5.86 31.57 4.47
N ARG A 103 6.55 31.41 3.34
CA ARG A 103 6.06 30.67 2.16
C ARG A 103 5.78 29.22 2.49
N ASP A 104 6.68 28.56 3.21
CA ASP A 104 6.52 27.19 3.68
C ASP A 104 5.31 27.02 4.59
N ARG A 105 5.14 27.94 5.55
CA ARG A 105 4.01 27.95 6.48
C ARG A 105 2.70 28.13 5.70
N ASP A 106 2.65 29.11 4.80
CA ASP A 106 1.47 29.38 3.97
C ASP A 106 1.16 28.20 3.04
N TYR A 107 2.17 27.56 2.47
CA TYR A 107 2.00 26.36 1.66
C TYR A 107 1.40 25.22 2.50
N ARG A 108 1.94 24.95 3.70
CA ARG A 108 1.40 23.92 4.60
C ARG A 108 -0.06 24.21 4.98
N HIS A 109 -0.38 25.46 5.31
CA HIS A 109 -1.77 25.85 5.61
C HIS A 109 -2.68 25.66 4.39
N LYS A 110 -2.29 26.18 3.22
CA LYS A 110 -3.08 26.05 1.98
C LYS A 110 -3.30 24.59 1.59
N THR A 111 -2.28 23.74 1.70
CA THR A 111 -2.39 22.31 1.40
C THR A 111 -3.29 21.60 2.41
N GLN A 112 -3.19 21.93 3.70
CA GLN A 112 -4.09 21.38 4.71
C GLN A 112 -5.53 21.83 4.49
N ASP A 113 -5.74 23.10 4.17
CA ASP A 113 -7.06 23.67 3.89
C ASP A 113 -7.67 23.08 2.63
N LEU A 114 -6.88 22.87 1.57
CA LEU A 114 -7.32 22.18 0.36
C LEU A 114 -7.77 20.75 0.69
N ALA A 115 -6.96 19.98 1.43
CA ALA A 115 -7.31 18.62 1.83
C ALA A 115 -8.55 18.59 2.74
N ASN A 116 -8.74 19.60 3.60
CA ASN A 116 -9.94 19.76 4.42
C ASN A 116 -11.16 20.05 3.55
N ARG A 117 -11.03 20.91 2.54
CA ARG A 117 -12.11 21.24 1.58
C ARG A 117 -12.49 20.02 0.74
N GLU A 118 -11.52 19.26 0.24
CA GLU A 118 -11.77 18.01 -0.50
C GLU A 118 -12.57 17.02 0.35
N ARG A 119 -12.12 16.75 1.59
CA ARG A 119 -12.85 15.86 2.53
C ARG A 119 -14.25 16.38 2.86
N MET A 120 -14.41 17.69 3.00
CA MET A 120 -15.72 18.30 3.22
C MET A 120 -16.63 18.11 2.00
N LEU A 121 -16.11 18.39 0.80
CA LEU A 121 -16.85 18.23 -0.45
C LEU A 121 -17.28 16.78 -0.66
N GLU A 122 -16.39 15.82 -0.45
CA GLU A 122 -16.71 14.38 -0.51
C GLU A 122 -17.84 14.04 0.48
N SER A 123 -17.70 14.48 1.74
CA SER A 123 -18.72 14.23 2.77
C SER A 123 -20.07 14.86 2.43
N MET A 124 -20.08 16.10 1.94
CA MET A 124 -21.29 16.81 1.53
C MET A 124 -21.94 16.11 0.34
N SER A 125 -21.18 15.79 -0.70
CA SER A 125 -21.66 15.11 -1.90
C SER A 125 -22.25 13.74 -1.57
N SER A 126 -21.57 12.96 -0.72
CA SER A 126 -22.06 11.67 -0.23
C SER A 126 -23.36 11.83 0.58
N ARG A 127 -23.44 12.81 1.47
CA ARG A 127 -24.66 13.08 2.25
C ARG A 127 -25.83 13.47 1.37
N VAL A 128 -25.61 14.31 0.36
CA VAL A 128 -26.68 14.71 -0.58
C VAL A 128 -27.16 13.50 -1.38
N ALA A 129 -26.25 12.65 -1.87
CA ALA A 129 -26.61 11.42 -2.57
C ALA A 129 -27.44 10.47 -1.67
N VAL A 130 -27.01 10.26 -0.42
CA VAL A 130 -27.74 9.42 0.55
C VAL A 130 -29.11 10.03 0.88
N ALA A 131 -29.19 11.34 1.08
CA ALA A 131 -30.45 12.02 1.35
C ALA A 131 -31.41 11.95 0.16
N ALA A 132 -30.91 12.14 -1.06
CA ALA A 132 -31.71 11.99 -2.27
C ALA A 132 -32.27 10.56 -2.40
N ASN A 133 -31.46 9.54 -2.11
CA ASN A 133 -31.92 8.15 -2.10
C ASN A 133 -32.97 7.89 -1.03
N ALA A 134 -32.80 8.41 0.19
CA ALA A 134 -33.78 8.26 1.27
C ALA A 134 -35.12 8.96 0.94
N VAL A 135 -35.06 10.15 0.32
CA VAL A 135 -36.26 10.86 -0.15
C VAL A 135 -36.91 10.13 -1.33
N ALA A 136 -36.12 9.58 -2.25
CA ALA A 136 -36.62 8.75 -3.35
C ALA A 136 -37.35 7.51 -2.82
N GLU A 137 -36.80 6.83 -1.81
CA GLU A 137 -37.43 5.70 -1.14
C GLU A 137 -38.77 6.10 -0.51
N LEU A 138 -38.81 7.21 0.24
CA LEU A 138 -40.04 7.74 0.83
C LEU A 138 -41.10 8.06 -0.22
N ILE A 139 -40.72 8.71 -1.34
CA ILE A 139 -41.63 9.03 -2.43
C ILE A 139 -42.15 7.73 -3.05
N SER A 140 -41.27 6.77 -3.36
CA SER A 140 -41.65 5.48 -3.96
C SER A 140 -42.69 4.73 -3.13
N ALA A 141 -42.58 4.79 -1.79
CA ALA A 141 -43.54 4.17 -0.87
C ALA A 141 -44.92 4.87 -0.87
N GLN A 142 -44.99 6.12 -1.32
CA GLN A 142 -46.22 6.91 -1.41
C GLN A 142 -46.86 6.91 -2.81
N ILE A 143 -46.17 6.40 -3.84
CA ILE A 143 -46.72 6.32 -5.19
C ILE A 143 -47.87 5.29 -5.17
N PRO A 144 -49.11 5.69 -5.54
CA PRO A 144 -50.21 4.73 -5.69
C PRO A 144 -49.82 3.63 -6.68
N PRO A 145 -50.34 2.39 -6.56
CA PRO A 145 -50.10 1.36 -7.56
C PRO A 145 -50.68 1.76 -8.91
N ASN A 146 -50.12 1.23 -10.00
CA ASN A 146 -50.62 1.47 -11.35
C ASN A 146 -52.08 0.99 -11.46
N PRO A 147 -53.05 1.83 -11.93
CA PRO A 147 -54.44 1.42 -12.06
C PRO A 147 -54.61 0.24 -13.01
N SER A 148 -55.56 -0.66 -12.73
CA SER A 148 -55.81 -1.84 -13.54
C SER A 148 -56.47 -1.49 -14.88
N GLU A 149 -56.20 -2.31 -15.90
CA GLU A 149 -56.78 -2.13 -17.23
C GLU A 149 -58.29 -2.38 -17.27
N GLU A 150 -58.80 -3.19 -16.34
CA GLU A 150 -60.24 -3.40 -16.16
C GLU A 150 -60.95 -2.11 -15.71
N LEU A 151 -60.31 -1.31 -14.85
CA LEU A 151 -60.84 -0.03 -14.41
C LEU A 151 -60.99 0.95 -15.57
N ARG A 152 -60.09 0.90 -16.57
CA ARG A 152 -60.18 1.72 -17.79
C ARG A 152 -61.46 1.44 -18.60
N LEU A 153 -61.95 0.20 -18.58
CA LEU A 153 -63.14 -0.21 -19.33
C LEU A 153 -64.44 0.10 -18.57
N HIS A 154 -64.42 -0.05 -17.24
CA HIS A 154 -65.61 0.14 -16.40
C HIS A 154 -65.81 1.58 -15.93
N ASP A 155 -64.75 2.30 -15.61
CA ASP A 155 -64.77 3.69 -15.15
C ASP A 155 -63.52 4.45 -15.66
N PRO A 156 -63.58 5.01 -16.88
CA PRO A 156 -62.46 5.74 -17.47
C PRO A 156 -62.01 6.96 -16.66
N GLU A 157 -62.92 7.61 -15.92
CA GLU A 157 -62.62 8.85 -15.19
C GLU A 157 -61.78 8.55 -13.95
N THR A 158 -62.14 7.51 -13.17
CA THR A 158 -61.31 7.07 -12.04
C THR A 158 -59.95 6.54 -12.47
N TYR A 159 -59.89 5.79 -13.57
CA TYR A 159 -58.64 5.34 -14.16
C TYR A 159 -57.72 6.52 -14.48
N GLN A 160 -58.22 7.54 -15.20
CA GLN A 160 -57.44 8.72 -15.56
C GLN A 160 -56.92 9.47 -14.34
N ARG A 161 -57.73 9.63 -13.28
CA ARG A 161 -57.30 10.26 -12.03
C ARG A 161 -56.18 9.48 -11.35
N GLN A 162 -56.34 8.16 -11.19
CA GLN A 162 -55.35 7.31 -10.54
C GLN A 162 -54.05 7.25 -11.36
N TRP A 163 -54.17 7.15 -12.68
CA TRP A 163 -53.03 7.17 -13.59
C TRP A 163 -52.29 8.50 -13.51
N ALA A 164 -52.98 9.64 -13.51
CA ALA A 164 -52.37 10.95 -13.37
C ALA A 164 -51.60 11.09 -12.04
N LEU A 165 -52.16 10.62 -10.92
CA LEU A 165 -51.48 10.62 -9.63
C LEU A 165 -50.24 9.72 -9.63
N HIS A 166 -50.34 8.52 -10.21
CA HIS A 166 -49.20 7.60 -10.36
C HIS A 166 -48.09 8.23 -11.20
N GLN A 167 -48.42 8.80 -12.37
CA GLN A 167 -47.45 9.47 -13.25
C GLN A 167 -46.81 10.69 -12.59
N ALA A 168 -47.59 11.49 -11.86
CA ALA A 168 -47.05 12.61 -11.09
C ALA A 168 -46.06 12.14 -10.01
N GLY A 169 -46.36 11.04 -9.31
CA GLY A 169 -45.46 10.40 -8.36
C GLY A 169 -44.16 9.91 -8.99
N LEU A 170 -44.24 9.22 -10.12
CA LEU A 170 -43.05 8.78 -10.87
C LEU A 170 -42.20 9.96 -11.36
N ALA A 171 -42.84 11.01 -11.88
CA ALA A 171 -42.12 12.20 -12.32
C ALA A 171 -41.42 12.91 -11.14
N GLN A 172 -42.03 12.91 -9.95
CA GLN A 172 -41.40 13.44 -8.75
C GLN A 172 -40.23 12.57 -8.27
N LEU A 173 -40.38 11.25 -8.31
CA LEU A 173 -39.31 10.31 -8.00
C LEU A 173 -38.11 10.52 -8.92
N ALA A 174 -38.34 10.60 -10.23
CA ALA A 174 -37.28 10.84 -11.22
C ALA A 174 -36.54 12.17 -10.97
N ARG A 175 -37.26 13.24 -10.61
CA ARG A 175 -36.63 14.52 -10.25
C ARG A 175 -35.73 14.42 -9.02
N VAL A 176 -36.13 13.67 -8.01
CA VAL A 176 -35.32 13.49 -6.79
C VAL A 176 -34.10 12.62 -7.06
N MET A 177 -34.25 11.55 -7.85
CA MET A 177 -33.11 10.72 -8.26
C MET A 177 -32.08 11.54 -9.06
N ALA A 178 -32.53 12.35 -10.02
CA ALA A 178 -31.65 13.22 -10.80
C ALA A 178 -30.87 14.23 -9.93
N LEU A 179 -31.45 14.69 -8.81
CA LEU A 179 -30.75 15.56 -7.86
C LEU A 179 -29.62 14.83 -7.12
N GLY A 180 -29.76 13.52 -6.89
CA GLY A 180 -28.76 12.68 -6.23
C GLY A 180 -27.63 12.22 -7.16
N GLU A 181 -27.87 12.12 -8.47
CA GLU A 181 -26.91 11.60 -9.45
C GLU A 181 -25.61 12.43 -9.53
N GLY A 182 -25.72 13.76 -9.64
CA GLY A 182 -24.56 14.65 -9.71
C GLY A 182 -23.64 14.54 -8.48
N PRO A 183 -24.17 14.75 -7.25
CA PRO A 183 -23.41 14.57 -6.01
C PRO A 183 -22.85 13.15 -5.85
N ALA A 184 -23.59 12.11 -6.25
CA ALA A 184 -23.07 10.75 -6.23
C ALA A 184 -21.86 10.57 -7.15
N ALA A 185 -21.91 11.15 -8.36
CA ALA A 185 -20.79 11.11 -9.30
C ALA A 185 -19.55 11.84 -8.75
N VAL A 186 -19.73 13.04 -8.18
CA VAL A 186 -18.64 13.80 -7.54
C VAL A 186 -18.02 13.02 -6.38
N ALA A 187 -18.84 12.42 -5.51
CA ALA A 187 -18.33 11.61 -4.41
C ALA A 187 -17.56 10.37 -4.90
N ALA A 188 -18.04 9.72 -5.97
CA ALA A 188 -17.36 8.58 -6.57
C ALA A 188 -16.00 8.98 -7.16
N GLU A 189 -15.93 10.09 -7.90
CA GLU A 189 -14.70 10.61 -8.51
C GLU A 189 -13.65 10.99 -7.46
N LEU A 190 -14.05 11.68 -6.38
CA LEU A 190 -13.15 12.02 -5.28
C LEU A 190 -12.61 10.77 -4.58
N GLN A 191 -13.46 9.75 -4.40
CA GLN A 191 -13.06 8.49 -3.79
C GLN A 191 -12.10 7.70 -4.68
N THR A 192 -12.33 7.65 -5.99
CA THR A 192 -11.40 6.99 -6.93
C THR A 192 -10.06 7.70 -6.94
N ALA A 193 -10.04 9.03 -7.04
CA ALA A 193 -8.80 9.81 -6.99
C ALA A 193 -8.04 9.63 -5.67
N ALA A 194 -8.74 9.56 -4.54
CA ALA A 194 -8.12 9.29 -3.24
C ALA A 194 -7.54 7.86 -3.17
N SER A 195 -8.22 6.88 -3.77
CA SER A 195 -7.76 5.49 -3.83
C SER A 195 -6.51 5.34 -4.71
N GLU A 196 -6.45 6.03 -5.84
CA GLU A 196 -5.28 6.07 -6.75
C GLU A 196 -4.08 6.71 -6.06
N LYS A 197 -4.25 7.89 -5.46
CA LYS A 197 -3.19 8.56 -4.67
C LYS A 197 -2.66 7.66 -3.55
N ARG A 198 -3.54 6.91 -2.88
CA ARG A 198 -3.14 5.95 -1.84
C ARG A 198 -2.33 4.82 -2.44
N LEU A 199 -2.79 4.25 -3.54
CA LEU A 199 -2.11 3.15 -4.24
C LEU A 199 -0.71 3.56 -4.71
N GLU A 200 -0.57 4.75 -5.29
CA GLU A 200 0.73 5.31 -5.68
C GLU A 200 1.67 5.47 -4.49
N ALA A 201 1.18 6.03 -3.38
CA ALA A 201 1.97 6.21 -2.17
C ALA A 201 2.40 4.88 -1.54
N GLU A 202 1.54 3.86 -1.56
CA GLU A 202 1.88 2.53 -1.07
C GLU A 202 2.87 1.82 -2.02
N ASN A 203 2.73 1.97 -3.32
CA ASN A 203 3.69 1.48 -4.31
C ASN A 203 5.07 2.12 -4.17
N ALA A 204 5.14 3.44 -3.91
CA ALA A 204 6.40 4.14 -3.66
C ALA A 204 7.13 3.57 -2.43
N LYS A 205 6.40 3.34 -1.32
CA LYS A 205 6.96 2.73 -0.11
C LYS A 205 7.37 1.27 -0.32
N LEU A 206 6.63 0.53 -1.15
CA LEU A 206 7.01 -0.83 -1.52
C LEU A 206 8.34 -0.85 -2.29
N LEU A 207 8.50 0.08 -3.25
CA LEU A 207 9.72 0.23 -4.04
C LEU A 207 10.91 0.64 -3.17
N GLU A 208 10.70 1.56 -2.22
CA GLU A 208 11.73 1.95 -1.24
C GLU A 208 12.19 0.75 -0.39
N ALA A 209 11.24 -0.08 0.08
CA ALA A 209 11.55 -1.25 0.89
C ALA A 209 12.17 -2.41 0.07
N PHE A 210 11.76 -2.57 -1.19
CA PHE A 210 12.15 -3.66 -2.07
C PHE A 210 12.44 -3.12 -3.48
N PRO A 211 13.67 -2.65 -3.74
CA PRO A 211 14.02 -2.03 -5.03
C PRO A 211 13.84 -2.94 -6.24
N GLN A 212 13.88 -4.26 -6.05
CA GLN A 212 13.61 -5.24 -7.11
C GLN A 212 12.18 -5.13 -7.69
N THR A 213 11.25 -4.53 -6.94
CA THR A 213 9.87 -4.28 -7.41
C THR A 213 9.76 -3.11 -8.38
N GLY A 214 10.85 -2.38 -8.65
CA GLY A 214 10.90 -1.35 -9.69
C GLY A 214 11.10 -1.90 -11.11
N GLN A 215 11.52 -3.17 -11.24
CA GLN A 215 11.66 -3.87 -12.52
C GLN A 215 10.46 -4.79 -12.72
N ASP A 216 9.95 -4.90 -13.95
CA ASP A 216 8.72 -5.65 -14.23
C ASP A 216 8.86 -7.14 -13.86
N GLU A 217 9.97 -7.78 -14.25
CA GLU A 217 10.27 -9.17 -13.90
C GLU A 217 10.42 -9.37 -12.38
N GLY A 218 11.14 -8.46 -11.72
CA GLY A 218 11.38 -8.52 -10.27
C GLY A 218 10.10 -8.30 -9.46
N ARG A 219 9.22 -7.42 -9.94
CA ARG A 219 7.89 -7.17 -9.37
C ARG A 219 6.99 -8.39 -9.52
N GLN A 220 6.92 -8.99 -10.71
CA GLN A 220 6.13 -10.20 -10.95
C GLN A 220 6.61 -11.35 -10.06
N ALA A 221 7.92 -11.57 -9.96
CA ALA A 221 8.49 -12.59 -9.08
C ALA A 221 8.18 -12.32 -7.61
N PHE A 222 8.30 -11.07 -7.16
CA PHE A 222 8.00 -10.69 -5.77
C PHE A 222 6.53 -10.94 -5.41
N PHE A 223 5.58 -10.56 -6.27
CA PHE A 223 4.18 -10.83 -6.01
C PHE A 223 3.85 -12.33 -6.12
N ALA A 224 4.40 -13.05 -7.10
CA ALA A 224 4.21 -14.50 -7.19
C ALA A 224 4.66 -15.21 -5.90
N ASP A 225 5.81 -14.82 -5.36
CA ASP A 225 6.35 -15.30 -4.09
C ASP A 225 5.46 -14.94 -2.89
N ALA A 226 4.91 -13.73 -2.88
CA ALA A 226 3.99 -13.28 -1.83
C ALA A 226 2.67 -14.06 -1.85
N PHE A 227 2.09 -14.29 -3.03
CA PHE A 227 0.87 -15.08 -3.22
C PHE A 227 1.10 -16.56 -2.86
N GLU A 228 2.25 -17.13 -3.19
CA GLU A 228 2.63 -18.47 -2.74
C GLU A 228 2.66 -18.56 -1.21
N ALA A 229 3.38 -17.64 -0.55
CA ALA A 229 3.50 -17.64 0.91
C ALA A 229 2.15 -17.43 1.60
N ALA A 230 1.31 -16.54 1.09
CA ALA A 230 -0.01 -16.29 1.65
C ALA A 230 -0.96 -17.49 1.49
N ARG A 231 -0.92 -18.19 0.34
CA ARG A 231 -1.67 -19.45 0.16
C ARG A 231 -1.24 -20.54 1.14
N GLU A 232 0.07 -20.66 1.41
CA GLU A 232 0.58 -21.60 2.41
C GLU A 232 0.09 -21.28 3.84
N LEU A 233 -0.21 -20.01 4.11
CA LEU A 233 -0.77 -19.53 5.37
C LEU A 233 -2.30 -19.55 5.42
N GLY A 234 -2.98 -19.94 4.33
CA GLY A 234 -4.42 -20.13 4.27
C GLY A 234 -5.23 -18.97 3.71
N PHE A 235 -4.59 -17.95 3.11
CA PHE A 235 -5.29 -16.88 2.41
C PHE A 235 -5.71 -17.31 1.00
N SER A 236 -6.84 -16.79 0.52
CA SER A 236 -7.25 -16.95 -0.88
C SER A 236 -6.58 -15.91 -1.79
N ASP A 237 -6.52 -16.20 -3.09
CA ASP A 237 -5.95 -15.25 -4.06
C ASP A 237 -6.81 -13.97 -4.17
N GLU A 238 -8.12 -14.06 -3.93
CA GLU A 238 -9.04 -12.92 -3.92
C GLU A 238 -8.72 -11.98 -2.75
N GLU A 239 -8.53 -12.53 -1.54
CA GLU A 239 -8.17 -11.73 -0.36
C GLU A 239 -6.88 -10.95 -0.56
N ILE A 240 -5.90 -11.55 -1.22
CA ILE A 240 -4.59 -10.92 -1.45
C ILE A 240 -4.67 -9.85 -2.55
N ARG A 241 -5.51 -10.03 -3.58
CA ARG A 241 -5.68 -9.02 -4.66
C ARG A 241 -6.31 -7.72 -4.16
N GLU A 242 -7.13 -7.78 -3.13
CA GLU A 242 -7.74 -6.60 -2.51
C GLU A 242 -6.75 -5.82 -1.61
N VAL A 243 -5.56 -6.37 -1.36
CA VAL A 243 -4.55 -5.75 -0.50
C VAL A 243 -3.78 -4.66 -1.24
N VAL A 244 -3.85 -3.43 -0.71
CA VAL A 244 -3.07 -2.28 -1.18
C VAL A 244 -1.91 -1.92 -0.24
N ASP A 245 -1.97 -2.33 1.04
CA ASP A 245 -0.96 -1.94 2.04
C ASP A 245 0.38 -2.65 1.80
N HIS A 246 1.43 -1.88 1.49
CA HIS A 246 2.79 -2.40 1.24
C HIS A 246 3.35 -3.20 2.43
N ARG A 247 2.90 -2.92 3.66
CA ARG A 247 3.33 -3.62 4.87
C ARG A 247 2.93 -5.08 4.84
N LEU A 248 1.76 -5.40 4.27
CA LEU A 248 1.29 -6.78 4.17
C LEU A 248 2.15 -7.58 3.18
N PHE A 249 2.58 -6.97 2.08
CA PHE A 249 3.54 -7.60 1.17
C PHE A 249 4.92 -7.77 1.81
N LYS A 250 5.35 -6.82 2.64
CA LYS A 250 6.56 -6.96 3.46
C LYS A 250 6.46 -8.15 4.43
N LEU A 251 5.32 -8.29 5.11
CA LEU A 251 5.07 -9.44 5.98
C LEU A 251 5.07 -10.75 5.19
N ALA A 252 4.40 -10.82 4.04
CA ALA A 252 4.37 -12.00 3.18
C ALA A 252 5.79 -12.40 2.72
N HIS A 253 6.62 -11.43 2.35
CA HIS A 253 8.01 -11.66 1.99
C HIS A 253 8.80 -12.33 3.13
N TYR A 254 8.75 -11.79 4.34
CA TYR A 254 9.47 -12.37 5.48
C TYR A 254 8.86 -13.69 5.95
N ALA A 255 7.53 -13.84 5.87
CA ALA A 255 6.87 -15.11 6.15
C ALA A 255 7.37 -16.21 5.21
N ARG A 256 7.52 -15.91 3.91
CA ARG A 256 8.11 -16.84 2.94
C ARG A 256 9.51 -17.27 3.35
N LEU A 257 10.38 -16.33 3.71
CA LEU A 257 11.74 -16.64 4.16
C LEU A 257 11.72 -17.54 5.41
N GLY A 258 10.80 -17.29 6.34
CA GLY A 258 10.56 -18.14 7.51
C GLY A 258 10.14 -19.56 7.14
N LEU A 259 9.14 -19.70 6.27
CA LEU A 259 8.64 -20.99 5.79
C LEU A 259 9.74 -21.80 5.06
N LEU A 260 10.56 -21.13 4.24
CA LEU A 260 11.71 -21.74 3.60
C LEU A 260 12.78 -22.17 4.61
N ALA A 261 13.05 -21.36 5.64
CA ALA A 261 13.98 -21.70 6.72
C ALA A 261 13.50 -22.92 7.53
N GLU A 262 12.20 -23.02 7.82
CA GLU A 262 11.63 -24.18 8.51
C GLU A 262 11.72 -25.44 7.66
N ARG A 263 11.38 -25.36 6.37
CA ARG A 263 11.48 -26.47 5.42
C ARG A 263 12.91 -26.96 5.26
N THR A 264 13.87 -26.04 5.13
CA THR A 264 15.28 -26.40 4.99
C THR A 264 15.83 -27.01 6.28
N ARG A 265 15.44 -26.48 7.44
CA ARG A 265 15.77 -27.07 8.75
C ARG A 265 15.20 -28.48 8.89
N ALA A 266 13.95 -28.72 8.54
CA ALA A 266 13.33 -30.04 8.57
C ALA A 266 14.07 -31.03 7.67
N LYS A 267 14.41 -30.63 6.43
CA LYS A 267 15.20 -31.46 5.49
C LYS A 267 16.61 -31.75 6.03
N ALA A 268 17.26 -30.78 6.67
CA ALA A 268 18.57 -30.98 7.28
C ALA A 268 18.52 -31.98 8.45
N LEU A 269 17.51 -31.87 9.33
CA LEU A 269 17.30 -32.81 10.42
C LEU A 269 17.03 -34.23 9.93
N GLN A 270 16.23 -34.40 8.86
CA GLN A 270 16.00 -35.70 8.23
C GLN A 270 17.31 -36.30 7.67
N LYS A 271 18.15 -35.49 7.02
CA LYS A 271 19.45 -35.95 6.50
C LYS A 271 20.39 -36.40 7.62
N VAL A 272 20.41 -35.70 8.75
CA VAL A 272 21.20 -36.09 9.92
C VAL A 272 20.67 -37.38 10.56
N ALA A 273 19.34 -37.55 10.63
CA ALA A 273 18.72 -38.75 11.19
C ALA A 273 18.99 -40.01 10.33
N VAL A 274 19.10 -39.85 9.01
CA VAL A 274 19.35 -40.95 8.05
C VAL A 274 20.85 -41.16 7.80
N ALA A 275 21.71 -40.22 8.19
CA ALA A 275 23.15 -40.35 7.97
C ALA A 275 23.72 -41.52 8.79
N PRO A 276 24.44 -42.47 8.16
CA PRO A 276 25.06 -43.58 8.88
C PRO A 276 26.07 -43.04 9.89
N ALA A 277 26.11 -43.64 11.09
CA ALA A 277 27.02 -43.25 12.15
C ALA A 277 28.45 -43.18 11.58
N ALA A 278 29.08 -42.00 11.72
CA ALA A 278 30.43 -41.77 11.21
C ALA A 278 31.34 -42.91 11.68
N ALA A 279 31.89 -43.66 10.73
CA ALA A 279 32.79 -44.76 11.05
C ALA A 279 33.88 -44.23 11.98
N PRO A 280 34.10 -44.86 13.15
CA PRO A 280 35.09 -44.36 14.09
C PRO A 280 36.42 -44.27 13.36
N ARG A 281 37.08 -43.10 13.43
CA ARG A 281 38.43 -42.87 12.90
C ARG A 281 39.44 -43.75 13.66
N MET A 282 39.40 -45.07 13.44
CA MET A 282 40.20 -46.07 14.15
C MET A 282 41.58 -46.32 13.52
N LYS A 283 41.92 -45.66 12.41
CA LYS A 283 43.17 -45.93 11.69
C LYS A 283 44.35 -45.05 12.09
N ALA A 284 44.12 -43.81 12.55
CA ALA A 284 45.23 -42.91 12.92
C ALA A 284 45.80 -43.19 14.32
N LYS A 285 44.95 -43.54 15.30
CA LYS A 285 45.40 -43.72 16.70
C LYS A 285 46.17 -45.03 16.94
N ASN A 286 45.88 -46.08 16.17
CA ASN A 286 46.52 -47.39 16.31
C ASN A 286 47.92 -47.47 15.68
N GLN A 287 48.23 -46.62 14.69
CA GLN A 287 49.52 -46.67 13.99
C GLN A 287 50.61 -46.02 14.84
N ALA A 288 50.35 -44.81 15.37
CA ALA A 288 51.25 -44.13 16.31
C ALA A 288 51.47 -44.96 17.59
N GLN A 289 50.41 -45.62 18.11
CA GLN A 289 50.53 -46.44 19.31
C GLN A 289 51.28 -47.77 19.06
N ARG A 290 51.29 -48.28 17.83
CA ARG A 290 52.14 -49.42 17.42
C ARG A 290 53.60 -49.02 17.27
N GLN A 291 53.89 -47.93 16.56
CA GLN A 291 55.24 -47.39 16.41
C GLN A 291 55.90 -47.12 17.77
N GLN A 292 55.16 -46.53 18.71
CA GLN A 292 55.67 -46.25 20.05
C GLN A 292 55.94 -47.53 20.87
N ARG A 293 55.23 -48.63 20.62
CA ARG A 293 55.50 -49.93 21.25
C ARG A 293 56.71 -50.60 20.63
N GLU A 294 56.83 -50.58 19.31
CA GLU A 294 57.95 -51.14 18.57
C GLU A 294 59.27 -50.44 18.91
N SER A 295 59.27 -49.10 19.00
CA SER A 295 60.43 -48.31 19.46
C SER A 295 60.86 -48.67 20.90
N ARG A 296 59.90 -48.83 21.82
CA ARG A 296 60.20 -49.25 23.21
C ARG A 296 60.78 -50.67 23.28
N GLU A 297 60.33 -51.58 22.43
CA GLU A 297 60.88 -52.93 22.36
C GLU A 297 62.27 -52.95 21.74
N ALA A 298 62.52 -52.15 20.70
CA ALA A 298 63.84 -51.96 20.11
C ALA A 298 64.83 -51.39 21.14
N MET A 299 64.42 -50.40 21.93
CA MET A 299 65.24 -49.83 23.02
C MET A 299 65.62 -50.90 24.06
N ARG A 300 64.68 -51.77 24.43
CA ARG A 300 64.94 -52.89 25.37
C ARG A 300 65.91 -53.92 24.80
N ARG A 301 65.85 -54.20 23.50
CA ARG A 301 66.79 -55.10 22.82
C ARG A 301 68.18 -54.48 22.77
N LEU A 302 68.28 -53.20 22.41
CA LEU A 302 69.54 -52.45 22.39
C LEU A 302 70.22 -52.44 23.77
N VAL A 303 69.48 -52.18 24.85
CA VAL A 303 70.04 -52.21 26.22
C VAL A 303 70.58 -53.60 26.59
N ARG A 304 70.00 -54.67 26.03
CA ARG A 304 70.42 -56.05 26.33
C ARG A 304 71.58 -56.53 25.45
N SER A 305 71.58 -56.18 24.17
CA SER A 305 72.54 -56.69 23.18
C SER A 305 73.71 -55.75 22.92
N GLY A 306 73.54 -54.44 23.15
CA GLY A 306 74.52 -53.40 22.81
C GLY A 306 74.87 -53.32 21.32
N SER A 307 74.09 -53.94 20.43
CA SER A 307 74.46 -54.08 19.02
C SER A 307 74.03 -52.86 18.19
N ILE A 308 74.87 -52.45 17.23
CA ILE A 308 74.57 -51.32 16.33
C ILE A 308 73.33 -51.60 15.48
N ARG A 309 73.06 -52.86 15.14
CA ARG A 309 71.87 -53.27 14.39
C ARG A 309 70.57 -53.01 15.17
N ASP A 310 70.61 -53.21 16.48
CA ASP A 310 69.46 -52.92 17.35
C ASP A 310 69.28 -51.42 17.58
N ALA A 311 70.36 -50.63 17.51
CA ALA A 311 70.28 -49.16 17.60
C ALA A 311 69.58 -48.54 16.41
N MET A 312 69.78 -49.09 15.20
CA MET A 312 69.10 -48.63 13.98
C MET A 312 67.61 -48.95 13.93
N ALA A 313 67.15 -49.89 14.77
CA ALA A 313 65.73 -50.27 14.84
C ALA A 313 64.92 -49.40 15.83
N VAL A 314 65.58 -48.47 16.54
CA VAL A 314 64.90 -47.52 17.43
C VAL A 314 64.45 -46.31 16.64
N ASP A 315 63.14 -46.09 16.59
CA ASP A 315 62.55 -44.87 16.05
C ASP A 315 62.44 -43.82 17.16
N PHE A 316 62.97 -42.60 16.93
CA PHE A 316 63.06 -41.52 17.91
C PHE A 316 62.05 -40.38 17.67
N GLU A 317 61.22 -40.49 16.63
CA GLU A 317 60.17 -39.52 16.31
C GLU A 317 58.89 -39.65 17.17
#